data_AF-A0A0D6M2C4-F1
#
_entry.id   AF-A0A0D6M2C4-F1
#
_cell.length_a   1.000
_cell.length_b   1.000
_cell.length_c   1.000
_cell.angle_alpha   90.00
_cell.angle_beta   90.00
_cell.angle_gamma   90.00
#
_symmetry.space_group_name_H-M   'P 1'
#
loop_
_entity.id
_entity.type
_entity.pdbx_description
1 polymer ?
#
loop_
_entity_poly.entity_id
_entity_poly.type
_entity_poly.pdbx_seq_one_letter_code
_entity_poly.pdbx_strand_id
1 'polypeptide(L)'
;MEWLIRYGGDAEKVPLYDCKTSDRQPGTTNYVIGAAFIVYGVIAELIYILDLMVMVKKQHRRLSCYKIMIVLGMYDMAAISLNSLLTGYFWIKGTNYCVAPTLMFVTGAIALGNRSTIFIVPITKAAHGIPRRSQHEIIVFKDERTYVVLLIPLAYSLYFCFFTSPLLFNSDQTAWFFFTFAPEHDHVMFLNYPHTANNLLIVVVTCLLYVQYSRVLLRHSKVGSGLSWAQKSFFIQCSSICMANLIAALIYVYMQFFPTPSYFVLVGHICWQLGHGKDPFENAI
;
A
#
# COMPACT_ATOMS: atom_id res chain seq x y z
N MET A 1 -3.54 -12.98 -11.08
CA MET A 1 -4.63 -12.84 -12.08
C MET A 1 -4.50 -13.83 -13.24
N GLU A 2 -3.29 -14.18 -13.67
CA GLU A 2 -3.10 -15.15 -14.77
C GLU A 2 -3.82 -16.47 -14.52
N TRP A 3 -3.73 -17.01 -13.30
CA TRP A 3 -4.41 -18.26 -12.93
C TRP A 3 -5.93 -18.14 -13.08
N LEU A 4 -6.52 -17.06 -12.58
CA LEU A 4 -7.96 -16.81 -12.71
C LEU A 4 -8.41 -16.80 -14.18
N ILE A 5 -7.63 -16.17 -15.06
CA ILE A 5 -7.93 -16.11 -16.50
C ILE A 5 -7.81 -17.50 -17.13
N ARG A 6 -6.75 -18.26 -16.80
CA ARG A 6 -6.55 -19.63 -17.30
C ARG A 6 -7.70 -20.58 -16.91
N TYR A 7 -8.31 -20.37 -15.76
CA TYR A 7 -9.43 -21.17 -15.26
C TYR A 7 -10.82 -20.57 -15.55
N GLY A 8 -10.92 -19.66 -16.52
CA GLY A 8 -12.20 -19.16 -17.04
C GLY A 8 -12.93 -18.18 -16.11
N GLY A 9 -12.20 -17.48 -15.24
CA GLY A 9 -12.78 -16.47 -14.33
C GLY A 9 -13.31 -17.02 -13.00
N ASP A 10 -13.18 -18.32 -12.77
CA ASP A 10 -13.64 -18.99 -11.55
C ASP A 10 -12.47 -19.24 -10.61
N ALA A 11 -12.48 -18.59 -9.45
CA ALA A 11 -11.39 -18.68 -8.49
C ALA A 11 -11.33 -20.06 -7.81
N GLU A 12 -12.45 -20.76 -7.66
CA GLU A 12 -12.50 -22.08 -7.02
C GLU A 12 -11.89 -23.18 -7.89
N LYS A 13 -11.73 -22.93 -9.20
CA LYS A 13 -11.05 -23.85 -10.13
C LYS A 13 -9.54 -23.69 -10.12
N VAL A 14 -9.02 -22.63 -9.50
CA VAL A 14 -7.58 -22.43 -9.36
C VAL A 14 -7.06 -23.46 -8.34
N PRO A 15 -5.97 -24.19 -8.65
CA PRO A 15 -5.39 -25.16 -7.72
C PRO A 15 -5.08 -24.51 -6.36
N LEU A 16 -5.40 -25.20 -5.26
CA LEU A 16 -5.27 -24.75 -3.86
C LEU A 16 -6.31 -23.68 -3.42
N TYR A 17 -7.19 -23.23 -4.30
CA TYR A 17 -8.20 -22.23 -3.99
C TYR A 17 -9.62 -22.80 -4.00
N ASP A 18 -9.79 -24.12 -3.94
CA ASP A 18 -11.12 -24.70 -3.86
C ASP A 18 -11.71 -24.60 -2.46
N CYS A 19 -13.04 -24.46 -2.40
CA CYS A 19 -13.79 -24.36 -1.16
C CYS A 19 -14.72 -25.57 -0.96
N LYS A 20 -14.34 -26.75 -1.48
CA LYS A 20 -15.20 -27.95 -1.47
C LYS A 20 -15.46 -28.48 -0.05
N THR A 21 -14.46 -28.36 0.82
CA THR A 21 -14.49 -28.83 2.20
C THR A 21 -14.98 -27.77 3.18
N SER A 22 -15.18 -26.53 2.72
CA SER A 22 -15.65 -25.42 3.56
C SER A 22 -17.17 -25.47 3.75
N ASP A 23 -17.61 -25.14 4.97
CA ASP A 23 -19.01 -24.94 5.33
C ASP A 23 -19.62 -23.64 4.78
N ARG A 24 -18.81 -22.80 4.13
CA ARG A 24 -19.18 -21.51 3.53
C ARG A 24 -19.89 -20.57 4.52
N GLN A 25 -19.64 -20.75 5.81
CA GLN A 25 -20.21 -19.87 6.82
C GLN A 25 -19.46 -18.53 6.81
N PRO A 26 -20.18 -17.40 6.93
CA PRO A 26 -19.53 -16.12 7.17
C PRO A 26 -18.83 -16.13 8.52
N GLY A 27 -17.70 -15.43 8.60
CA GLY A 27 -16.96 -15.25 9.84
C GLY A 27 -17.56 -14.14 10.71
N THR A 28 -16.78 -13.70 11.68
CA THR A 28 -17.14 -12.70 12.68
C THR A 28 -17.44 -11.33 12.07
N THR A 29 -18.61 -10.80 12.40
CA THR A 29 -19.03 -9.46 11.99
C THR A 29 -18.65 -8.42 13.04
N ASN A 30 -18.06 -7.31 12.63
CA ASN A 30 -17.79 -6.18 13.52
C ASN A 30 -18.23 -4.87 12.87
N TYR A 31 -19.44 -4.43 13.22
CA TYR A 31 -20.03 -3.21 12.67
C TYR A 31 -19.27 -1.95 13.08
N VAL A 32 -18.68 -1.92 14.28
CA VAL A 32 -17.99 -0.72 14.80
C VAL A 32 -16.70 -0.49 14.03
N ILE A 33 -15.85 -1.52 13.91
CA ILE A 33 -14.58 -1.42 13.19
C ILE A 33 -14.83 -1.23 11.70
N GLY A 34 -15.78 -1.99 11.12
CA GLY A 34 -16.14 -1.87 9.71
C GLY A 34 -16.66 -0.47 9.35
N ALA A 35 -17.54 0.11 10.17
CA ALA A 35 -18.03 1.47 9.97
C ALA A 35 -16.91 2.51 10.14
N ALA A 36 -16.04 2.36 11.15
CA ALA A 36 -14.91 3.27 11.35
C ALA A 36 -13.96 3.28 10.13
N PHE A 37 -13.69 2.11 9.54
CA PHE A 37 -12.88 2.00 8.34
C PHE A 37 -13.56 2.66 7.14
N ILE A 38 -14.85 2.42 6.92
CA ILE A 38 -15.57 3.07 5.82
C ILE A 38 -15.55 4.59 5.98
N VAL A 39 -15.82 5.11 7.18
CA VAL A 39 -15.80 6.56 7.44
C VAL A 39 -14.41 7.15 7.16
N TYR A 40 -13.35 6.50 7.64
CA TYR A 40 -11.98 6.92 7.36
C TYR A 40 -11.68 6.92 5.86
N GLY A 41 -12.00 5.83 5.16
CA GLY A 41 -11.78 5.68 3.73
C GLY A 41 -12.53 6.73 2.91
N VAL A 42 -13.79 7.02 3.24
CA VAL A 42 -14.58 8.07 2.55
C VAL A 42 -13.95 9.44 2.74
N ILE A 43 -13.56 9.79 3.97
CA ILE A 43 -12.93 11.09 4.24
C ILE A 43 -11.60 11.21 3.47
N ALA A 44 -10.75 10.18 3.53
CA ALA A 44 -9.46 10.19 2.85
C ALA A 44 -9.62 10.28 1.32
N GLU A 45 -10.52 9.49 0.72
CA GLU A 45 -10.83 9.55 -0.72
C GLU A 45 -11.30 10.95 -1.14
N LEU A 46 -12.17 11.58 -0.36
CA LEU A 46 -12.64 12.94 -0.66
C LEU A 46 -11.49 13.96 -0.68
N ILE A 47 -10.55 13.87 0.27
CA ILE A 47 -9.38 14.76 0.33
C ILE A 47 -8.50 14.52 -0.91
N TYR A 48 -8.16 13.27 -1.22
CA TYR A 48 -7.35 12.94 -2.40
C TYR A 48 -8.02 13.40 -3.72
N ILE A 49 -9.35 13.28 -3.83
CA ILE A 49 -10.09 13.76 -5.00
C ILE A 49 -9.95 15.28 -5.15
N LEU A 50 -10.13 16.04 -4.06
CA LEU A 50 -9.98 17.49 -4.06
C LEU A 50 -8.57 17.90 -4.50
N ASP A 51 -7.54 17.25 -3.95
CA ASP A 51 -6.15 17.56 -4.25
C ASP A 51 -5.78 17.21 -5.70
N LEU A 52 -6.23 16.06 -6.21
CA LEU A 52 -6.05 15.70 -7.61
C LEU A 52 -6.77 16.67 -8.55
N MET A 53 -7.98 17.14 -8.21
CA MET A 53 -8.68 18.14 -9.02
C MET A 53 -7.88 19.45 -9.16
N VAL A 54 -7.22 19.89 -8.09
CA VAL A 54 -6.33 21.07 -8.12
C VAL A 54 -5.09 20.79 -8.98
N MET A 55 -4.45 19.64 -8.80
CA MET A 55 -3.22 19.26 -9.51
C MET A 55 -3.42 19.03 -11.02
N VAL A 56 -4.60 18.59 -11.45
CA VAL A 56 -4.94 18.34 -12.87
C VAL A 56 -5.16 19.65 -13.66
N LYS A 57 -5.24 20.81 -13.00
CA LYS A 57 -5.31 22.11 -13.69
C LYS A 57 -4.12 22.31 -14.63
N LYS A 58 -4.38 22.84 -15.82
CA LYS A 58 -3.42 22.94 -16.95
C LYS A 58 -2.13 23.70 -16.59
N GLN A 59 -2.21 24.62 -15.62
CA GLN A 59 -1.08 25.41 -15.13
C GLN A 59 -0.04 24.55 -14.38
N HIS A 60 -0.46 23.53 -13.63
CA HIS A 60 0.42 22.70 -12.79
C HIS A 60 0.95 21.45 -13.52
N ARG A 61 0.19 20.89 -14.49
CA ARG A 61 0.59 19.70 -15.29
C ARG A 61 1.85 19.87 -16.15
N ARG A 62 2.35 21.10 -16.33
CA ARG A 62 3.58 21.37 -17.10
C ARG A 62 4.84 20.91 -16.38
N LEU A 63 4.80 20.75 -15.06
CA LEU A 63 5.96 20.35 -14.26
C LEU A 63 5.99 18.82 -14.09
N SER A 64 7.15 18.18 -14.29
CA SER A 64 7.34 16.73 -14.10
C SER A 64 6.95 16.24 -12.70
N CYS A 65 7.16 17.05 -11.67
CA CYS A 65 6.82 16.73 -10.28
C CYS A 65 5.31 16.48 -10.10
N TYR A 66 4.46 17.35 -10.65
CA TYR A 66 3.00 17.20 -10.57
C TYR A 66 2.52 15.94 -11.30
N LYS A 67 3.16 15.55 -12.41
CA LYS A 67 2.81 14.30 -13.11
C LYS A 67 3.03 13.07 -12.22
N ILE A 68 4.15 13.05 -11.51
CA ILE A 68 4.47 11.96 -10.58
C ILE A 68 3.49 11.98 -9.40
N MET A 69 3.23 13.15 -8.80
CA MET A 69 2.29 13.31 -7.68
C MET A 69 0.88 12.84 -8.04
N ILE A 70 0.41 13.10 -9.27
CA ILE A 70 -0.89 12.61 -9.74
C ILE A 70 -0.91 11.07 -9.82
N VAL A 71 0.13 10.44 -10.38
CA VAL A 71 0.20 8.97 -10.45
C VAL A 71 0.24 8.36 -9.05
N LEU A 72 1.03 8.94 -8.14
CA LEU A 72 1.09 8.50 -6.75
C LEU A 72 -0.28 8.63 -6.05
N GLY A 73 -0.97 9.76 -6.22
CA GLY A 73 -2.31 9.96 -5.68
C GLY A 73 -3.33 8.92 -6.18
N MET A 74 -3.27 8.54 -7.46
CA MET A 74 -4.12 7.47 -7.98
C MET A 74 -3.84 6.11 -7.34
N TYR A 75 -2.57 5.78 -7.06
CA TYR A 75 -2.20 4.56 -6.34
C TYR A 75 -2.68 4.59 -4.88
N ASP A 76 -2.53 5.72 -4.20
CA ASP A 76 -2.95 5.88 -2.81
C ASP A 76 -4.48 5.79 -2.69
N MET A 77 -5.25 6.41 -3.60
CA MET A 77 -6.71 6.21 -3.69
C MET A 77 -7.07 4.75 -3.92
N ALA A 78 -6.48 4.10 -4.92
CA ALA A 78 -6.76 2.69 -5.20
C ALA A 78 -6.42 1.78 -3.99
N ALA A 79 -5.37 2.12 -3.23
CA ALA A 79 -5.04 1.44 -1.99
C ALA A 79 -6.07 1.70 -0.88
N ILE A 80 -6.52 2.95 -0.68
CA ILE A 80 -7.53 3.32 0.32
C ILE A 80 -8.88 2.64 0.04
N SER A 81 -9.31 2.66 -1.22
CA SER A 81 -10.52 1.97 -1.66
C SER A 81 -10.51 0.47 -1.30
N LEU A 82 -9.36 -0.21 -1.44
CA LEU A 82 -9.25 -1.64 -1.13
C LEU A 82 -9.02 -1.91 0.36
N ASN A 83 -8.09 -1.19 0.98
CA ASN A 83 -7.67 -1.45 2.35
C ASN A 83 -8.69 -0.92 3.38
N SER A 84 -9.51 0.07 3.03
CA SER A 84 -10.38 0.77 3.96
C SER A 84 -11.85 0.53 3.62
N LEU A 85 -12.30 0.97 2.44
CA LEU A 85 -13.72 0.84 2.05
C LEU A 85 -14.12 -0.62 1.87
N LEU A 86 -13.40 -1.37 1.04
CA LEU A 86 -13.71 -2.77 0.76
C LEU A 86 -13.48 -3.66 2.00
N THR A 87 -12.36 -3.48 2.72
CA THR A 87 -12.14 -4.20 3.99
C THR A 87 -13.26 -3.92 4.99
N GLY A 88 -13.68 -2.66 5.15
CA GLY A 88 -14.77 -2.30 6.05
C GLY A 88 -16.10 -2.96 5.65
N TYR A 89 -16.40 -3.02 4.35
CA TYR A 89 -17.55 -3.75 3.83
C TYR A 89 -17.48 -5.25 4.15
N PHE A 90 -16.34 -5.90 3.91
CA PHE A 90 -16.14 -7.31 4.24
C PHE A 90 -16.29 -7.58 5.75
N TRP A 91 -15.89 -6.64 6.60
CA TRP A 91 -16.04 -6.80 8.05
C TRP A 91 -17.49 -6.67 8.53
N ILE A 92 -18.27 -5.79 7.93
CA ILE A 92 -19.71 -5.67 8.20
C ILE A 92 -20.43 -6.95 7.79
N LYS A 93 -20.03 -7.54 6.66
CA LYS A 93 -20.62 -8.78 6.14
C LYS A 93 -20.04 -10.07 6.73
N GLY A 94 -18.93 -10.02 7.46
CA GLY A 94 -18.23 -11.22 7.92
C GLY A 94 -17.72 -12.08 6.76
N THR A 95 -17.27 -11.45 5.67
CA THR A 95 -16.88 -12.17 4.45
C THR A 95 -15.50 -12.82 4.60
N ASN A 96 -15.42 -14.08 4.17
CA ASN A 96 -14.18 -14.83 4.00
C ASN A 96 -14.08 -15.36 2.56
N TYR A 97 -12.97 -16.01 2.23
CA TYR A 97 -12.67 -16.42 0.86
C TYR A 97 -13.76 -17.31 0.27
N CYS A 98 -14.27 -18.27 1.02
CA CYS A 98 -15.26 -19.22 0.53
C CYS A 98 -16.69 -18.65 0.42
N VAL A 99 -16.97 -17.48 1.01
CA VAL A 99 -18.22 -16.75 0.83
C VAL A 99 -18.22 -15.94 -0.47
N ALA A 100 -17.08 -15.36 -0.87
CA ALA A 100 -16.96 -14.53 -2.07
C ALA A 100 -15.62 -14.73 -2.81
N PRO A 101 -15.35 -15.93 -3.37
CA PRO A 101 -14.02 -16.34 -3.80
C PRO A 101 -13.50 -15.51 -4.98
N THR A 102 -14.30 -15.31 -6.03
CA THR A 102 -13.87 -14.53 -7.21
C THR A 102 -13.65 -13.06 -6.88
N LEU A 103 -14.54 -12.44 -6.10
CA LEU A 103 -14.39 -11.05 -5.68
C LEU A 103 -13.10 -10.87 -4.90
N MET A 104 -12.87 -11.70 -3.88
CA MET A 104 -11.69 -11.61 -3.03
C MET A 104 -10.40 -11.93 -3.77
N PHE A 105 -10.41 -12.88 -4.70
CA PHE A 105 -9.25 -13.20 -5.52
C PHE A 105 -8.84 -11.99 -6.39
N VAL A 106 -9.80 -11.35 -7.05
CA VAL A 106 -9.56 -10.18 -7.91
C VAL A 106 -9.09 -8.98 -7.08
N THR A 107 -9.85 -8.61 -6.04
CA THR A 107 -9.51 -7.45 -5.21
C THR A 107 -8.21 -7.66 -4.46
N GLY A 108 -7.93 -8.90 -4.06
CA GLY A 108 -6.69 -9.34 -3.45
C GLY A 108 -5.46 -9.20 -4.32
N ALA A 109 -5.58 -9.58 -5.60
CA ALA A 109 -4.51 -9.42 -6.58
C ALA A 109 -4.21 -7.93 -6.84
N ILE A 110 -5.24 -7.10 -6.93
CA ILE A 110 -5.09 -5.64 -7.11
C ILE A 110 -4.46 -5.02 -5.86
N ALA A 111 -4.93 -5.40 -4.66
CA ALA A 111 -4.41 -4.89 -3.40
C ALA A 111 -2.90 -5.18 -3.24
N LEU A 112 -2.47 -6.39 -3.63
CA LEU A 112 -1.07 -6.77 -3.63
C LEU A 112 -0.25 -5.94 -4.62
N GLY A 113 -0.74 -5.78 -5.85
CA GLY A 113 -0.10 -4.93 -6.87
C GLY A 113 0.06 -3.48 -6.41
N ASN A 114 -0.95 -2.90 -5.74
CA ASN A 114 -0.87 -1.54 -5.21
C ASN A 114 0.14 -1.43 -4.07
N ARG A 115 0.15 -2.40 -3.15
CA ARG A 115 1.07 -2.41 -2.00
C ARG A 115 2.54 -2.53 -2.40
N SER A 116 2.85 -3.31 -3.43
CA SER A 116 4.22 -3.49 -3.92
C SER A 116 4.81 -2.21 -4.56
N THR A 117 3.96 -1.25 -4.93
CA THR A 117 4.38 -0.01 -5.61
C THR A 117 4.93 1.04 -4.64
N ILE A 118 4.83 0.81 -3.32
CA ILE A 118 5.31 1.73 -2.27
C ILE A 118 6.81 2.03 -2.37
N PHE A 119 7.61 1.22 -3.08
CA PHE A 119 9.04 1.46 -3.32
C PHE A 119 9.37 2.82 -3.94
N ILE A 120 8.49 3.35 -4.78
CA ILE A 120 8.79 4.51 -5.62
C ILE A 120 8.45 5.82 -4.92
N VAL A 121 7.62 5.75 -3.87
CA VAL A 121 7.14 6.92 -3.12
C VAL A 121 8.23 7.55 -2.25
N PRO A 122 9.01 6.81 -1.43
CA PRO A 122 10.04 7.38 -0.56
C PRO A 122 11.23 7.92 -1.34
N ILE A 123 11.66 7.22 -2.39
CA ILE A 123 12.80 7.64 -3.22
C ILE A 123 12.45 8.96 -3.93
N THR A 124 11.24 9.05 -4.48
CA THR A 124 10.81 10.27 -5.16
C THR A 124 10.53 11.41 -4.17
N LYS A 125 9.96 11.14 -2.99
CA LYS A 125 9.74 12.17 -1.95
C LYS A 125 11.05 12.67 -1.32
N ALA A 126 12.02 11.78 -1.08
CA ALA A 126 13.34 12.14 -0.55
C ALA A 126 14.16 12.96 -1.55
N ALA A 127 14.09 12.63 -2.85
CA ALA A 127 14.70 13.42 -3.92
C ALA A 127 14.15 14.85 -4.01
N HIS A 128 12.84 15.03 -3.79
CA HIS A 128 12.20 16.35 -3.87
C HIS A 128 12.36 17.21 -2.60
N GLY A 129 12.55 16.61 -1.42
CA GLY A 129 12.66 17.33 -0.13
C GLY A 129 14.05 17.90 0.19
N ILE A 130 15.09 17.55 -0.56
CA ILE A 130 16.47 18.02 -0.31
C ILE A 130 16.71 19.35 -1.03
N PRO A 131 17.06 20.45 -0.32
CA PRO A 131 17.28 21.77 -0.93
C PRO A 131 18.46 21.81 -1.92
N ARG A 132 19.37 20.84 -1.83
CA ARG A 132 20.51 20.67 -2.75
C ARG A 132 20.12 19.71 -3.88
N ARG A 133 19.50 20.26 -4.93
CA ARG A 133 19.43 19.62 -6.24
C ARG A 133 20.83 19.19 -6.66
N SER A 134 21.11 17.89 -6.68
CA SER A 134 22.24 17.41 -7.48
C SER A 134 21.83 17.58 -8.94
N GLN A 135 22.71 18.09 -9.80
CA GLN A 135 22.36 18.31 -11.22
C GLN A 135 21.89 17.02 -11.93
N HIS A 136 22.20 15.85 -11.37
CA HIS A 136 21.82 14.54 -11.89
C HIS A 136 20.32 14.22 -11.76
N GLU A 137 19.62 14.65 -10.71
CA GLU A 137 18.17 14.36 -10.55
C GLU A 137 17.30 15.19 -11.51
N ILE A 138 17.72 16.41 -11.84
CA ILE A 138 17.03 17.27 -12.83
C ILE A 138 17.13 16.67 -14.25
N ILE A 139 18.20 15.92 -14.53
CA ILE A 139 18.46 15.31 -15.84
C ILE A 139 17.63 14.03 -16.05
N VAL A 140 17.34 13.29 -14.98
CA VAL A 140 16.55 12.04 -15.05
C VAL A 140 15.04 12.33 -15.22
N PHE A 141 14.51 13.37 -14.55
CA PHE A 141 13.08 13.72 -14.56
C PHE A 141 12.69 14.81 -15.57
N LYS A 142 13.39 14.89 -16.71
CA LYS A 142 13.08 15.87 -17.75
C LYS A 142 12.01 15.36 -18.71
N ASP A 143 10.88 16.06 -18.75
CA ASP A 143 9.79 15.92 -19.73
C ASP A 143 9.33 14.47 -19.98
N GLU A 144 9.67 13.91 -21.15
CA GLU A 144 9.27 12.60 -21.66
C GLU A 144 9.81 11.42 -20.83
N ARG A 145 11.00 11.58 -20.23
CA ARG A 145 11.66 10.51 -19.45
C ARG A 145 10.93 10.19 -18.16
N THR A 146 10.17 11.16 -17.64
CA THR A 146 9.35 10.97 -16.44
C THR A 146 8.29 9.89 -16.66
N TYR A 147 7.71 9.79 -17.85
CA TYR A 147 6.72 8.74 -18.15
C TYR A 147 7.37 7.36 -18.18
N VAL A 148 8.59 7.23 -18.70
CA VAL A 148 9.34 5.97 -18.69
C VAL A 148 9.66 5.54 -17.26
N VAL A 149 10.05 6.48 -16.40
CA VAL A 149 10.28 6.20 -14.97
C VAL A 149 8.99 5.76 -14.27
N LEU A 150 7.83 6.32 -14.66
CA LEU A 150 6.51 5.94 -14.15
C LEU A 150 5.97 4.63 -14.73
N LEU A 151 6.52 4.12 -15.83
CA LEU A 151 6.18 2.79 -16.35
C LEU A 151 6.79 1.67 -15.52
N ILE A 152 7.94 1.89 -14.87
CA ILE A 152 8.59 0.93 -13.98
C ILE A 152 7.68 0.53 -12.78
N PRO A 153 7.10 1.47 -11.98
CA PRO A 153 6.15 1.13 -10.92
C PRO A 153 4.95 0.36 -11.46
N LEU A 154 4.42 0.80 -12.61
CA LEU A 154 3.25 0.20 -13.21
C LEU A 154 3.52 -1.25 -13.63
N ALA A 155 4.64 -1.50 -14.31
CA ALA A 155 5.05 -2.84 -14.70
C ALA A 155 5.29 -3.74 -13.49
N TYR A 156 5.90 -3.22 -12.43
CA TYR A 156 6.11 -3.95 -11.18
C TYR A 156 4.78 -4.29 -10.48
N SER A 157 3.85 -3.33 -10.41
CA SER A 157 2.51 -3.53 -9.87
C SER A 157 1.73 -4.61 -10.66
N LEU A 158 1.80 -4.54 -11.99
CA LEU A 158 1.19 -5.53 -12.87
C LEU A 158 1.84 -6.91 -12.69
N TYR A 159 3.16 -6.99 -12.50
CA TYR A 159 3.82 -8.26 -12.22
C TYR A 159 3.24 -8.94 -10.98
N PHE A 160 3.10 -8.21 -9.86
CA PHE A 160 2.47 -8.75 -8.65
C PHE A 160 1.00 -9.11 -8.86
N CYS A 161 0.24 -8.25 -9.54
CA CYS A 161 -1.18 -8.50 -9.80
C CYS A 161 -1.40 -9.77 -10.65
N PHE A 162 -0.56 -10.01 -11.65
CA PHE A 162 -0.74 -11.13 -12.60
C PHE A 162 -0.10 -12.43 -12.14
N PHE A 163 1.15 -12.38 -11.66
CA PHE A 163 2.01 -13.57 -11.48
C PHE A 163 2.22 -14.01 -10.04
N THR A 164 1.66 -13.30 -9.05
CA THR A 164 1.80 -13.69 -7.63
C THR A 164 0.46 -14.03 -6.99
N SER A 165 0.51 -14.80 -5.89
CA SER A 165 -0.66 -15.23 -5.14
C SER A 165 -1.40 -14.03 -4.53
N PRO A 166 -2.73 -13.92 -4.68
CA PRO A 166 -3.50 -12.79 -4.17
C PRO A 166 -3.57 -12.77 -2.64
N LEU A 167 -3.84 -11.59 -2.11
CA LEU A 167 -4.21 -11.40 -0.71
C LEU A 167 -5.70 -11.70 -0.51
N LEU A 168 -6.03 -12.51 0.48
CA LEU A 168 -7.38 -12.94 0.83
C LEU A 168 -7.73 -12.39 2.21
N PHE A 169 -8.77 -11.57 2.28
CA PHE A 169 -9.27 -11.06 3.56
C PHE A 169 -9.92 -12.17 4.38
N ASN A 170 -9.69 -12.20 5.69
CA ASN A 170 -10.46 -13.07 6.59
C ASN A 170 -10.98 -12.22 7.75
N SER A 171 -12.30 -12.18 7.92
CA SER A 171 -12.95 -11.40 8.98
C SER A 171 -12.56 -11.88 10.39
N ASP A 172 -12.34 -13.19 10.58
CA ASP A 172 -11.95 -13.76 11.87
C ASP A 172 -10.52 -13.41 12.28
N GLN A 173 -9.66 -13.30 11.28
CA GLN A 173 -8.25 -12.95 11.48
C GLN A 173 -8.01 -11.45 11.27
N THR A 174 -9.03 -10.67 10.95
CA THR A 174 -9.04 -9.20 10.93
C THR A 174 -8.09 -8.54 9.92
N ALA A 175 -7.55 -9.28 8.96
CA ALA A 175 -6.70 -8.74 7.89
C ALA A 175 -6.64 -9.64 6.65
N TRP A 176 -5.71 -9.29 5.76
CA TRP A 176 -5.47 -9.90 4.47
C TRP A 176 -4.28 -10.86 4.54
N PHE A 177 -4.51 -12.13 4.23
CA PHE A 177 -3.53 -13.22 4.26
C PHE A 177 -3.33 -13.82 2.87
N PHE A 178 -2.28 -14.59 2.65
CA PHE A 178 -2.19 -15.37 1.40
C PHE A 178 -2.98 -16.68 1.47
N PHE A 179 -3.37 -17.08 2.68
CA PHE A 179 -4.02 -18.35 2.96
C PHE A 179 -5.56 -18.24 2.88
N THR A 180 -6.20 -19.28 2.34
CA THR A 180 -7.67 -19.34 2.16
C THR A 180 -8.42 -19.65 3.45
N PHE A 181 -7.75 -20.25 4.44
CA PHE A 181 -8.38 -20.79 5.66
C PHE A 181 -9.44 -21.88 5.41
N ALA A 182 -9.47 -22.46 4.21
CA ALA A 182 -10.32 -23.62 3.93
C ALA A 182 -9.72 -24.89 4.59
N PRO A 183 -10.57 -25.84 5.02
CA PRO A 183 -10.11 -27.08 5.63
C PRO A 183 -9.20 -27.89 4.69
N GLU A 184 -8.20 -28.57 5.26
CA GLU A 184 -7.20 -29.39 4.54
C GLU A 184 -6.21 -28.64 3.65
N HIS A 185 -6.24 -27.31 3.65
CA HIS A 185 -5.21 -26.51 3.00
C HIS A 185 -4.05 -26.19 3.95
N ASP A 186 -2.82 -26.44 3.48
CA ASP A 186 -1.61 -26.10 4.24
C ASP A 186 -1.17 -24.67 3.95
N HIS A 187 -1.03 -23.86 4.99
CA HIS A 187 -0.51 -22.48 4.95
C HIS A 187 0.84 -22.34 4.23
N VAL A 188 1.71 -23.36 4.27
CA VAL A 188 3.03 -23.33 3.62
C VAL A 188 2.92 -23.21 2.09
N MET A 189 1.84 -23.75 1.51
CA MET A 189 1.59 -23.72 0.06
C MET A 189 1.20 -22.32 -0.46
N PHE A 190 0.90 -21.38 0.45
CA PHE A 190 0.51 -20.01 0.11
C PHE A 190 1.59 -18.98 0.44
N LEU A 191 2.81 -19.42 0.77
CA LEU A 191 3.93 -18.52 1.02
C LEU A 191 4.31 -17.77 -0.26
N ASN A 192 4.19 -16.44 -0.22
CA ASN A 192 4.52 -15.56 -1.33
C ASN A 192 5.92 -14.96 -1.12
N TYR A 193 6.96 -15.73 -1.44
CA TYR A 193 8.36 -15.28 -1.31
C TYR A 193 8.67 -13.95 -2.01
N PRO A 194 8.16 -13.67 -3.24
CA PRO A 194 8.33 -12.35 -3.86
C PRO A 194 7.77 -11.20 -3.00
N HIS A 195 6.62 -11.40 -2.38
CA HIS A 195 6.04 -10.39 -1.48
C HIS A 195 6.85 -10.23 -0.19
N THR A 196 7.30 -11.33 0.42
CA THR A 196 8.16 -11.28 1.61
C THR A 196 9.46 -10.53 1.32
N ALA A 197 10.12 -10.85 0.19
CA ALA A 197 11.34 -10.18 -0.25
C ALA A 197 11.10 -8.69 -0.53
N ASN A 198 9.98 -8.36 -1.19
CA ASN A 198 9.57 -6.98 -1.42
C ASN A 198 9.37 -6.22 -0.11
N ASN A 199 8.61 -6.77 0.85
CA ASN A 199 8.40 -6.14 2.15
C ASN A 199 9.70 -5.96 2.93
N LEU A 200 10.60 -6.96 2.93
CA LEU A 200 11.90 -6.85 3.62
C LEU A 200 12.79 -5.78 2.97
N LEU A 201 12.80 -5.71 1.65
CA LEU A 201 13.53 -4.68 0.92
C LEU A 201 12.94 -3.28 1.23
N ILE A 202 11.62 -3.13 1.37
CA ILE A 202 10.98 -1.86 1.77
C ILE A 202 11.51 -1.43 3.12
N VAL A 203 11.56 -2.35 4.09
CA VAL A 203 12.11 -2.09 5.42
C VAL A 203 13.55 -1.60 5.33
N VAL A 204 14.41 -2.31 4.61
CA VAL A 204 15.84 -1.96 4.48
C VAL A 204 16.01 -0.58 3.83
N VAL A 205 15.37 -0.36 2.68
CA VAL A 205 15.50 0.91 1.93
C VAL A 205 14.95 2.09 2.72
N THR A 206 13.80 1.93 3.37
CA THR A 206 13.18 3.00 4.16
C THR A 206 14.05 3.38 5.36
N CYS A 207 14.63 2.39 6.04
CA CYS A 207 15.58 2.63 7.13
C CYS A 207 16.83 3.38 6.63
N LEU A 208 17.40 2.99 5.49
CA LEU A 208 18.56 3.67 4.91
C LEU A 208 18.24 5.12 4.52
N LEU A 209 17.11 5.35 3.85
CA LEU A 209 16.65 6.70 3.49
C LEU A 209 16.43 7.56 4.73
N TYR A 210 15.84 7.02 5.80
CA TYR A 210 15.64 7.73 7.05
C TYR A 210 16.98 8.14 7.70
N VAL A 211 17.96 7.23 7.74
CA VAL A 211 19.30 7.52 8.26
C VAL A 211 19.96 8.62 7.44
N GLN A 212 19.91 8.55 6.10
CA GLN A 212 20.50 9.57 5.24
C GLN A 212 19.82 10.93 5.40
N TYR A 213 18.49 10.96 5.41
CA TYR A 213 17.72 12.19 5.55
C TYR A 213 17.96 12.85 6.92
N SER A 214 17.96 12.06 7.99
CA SER A 214 18.29 12.54 9.35
C SER A 214 19.70 13.12 9.43
N ARG A 215 20.68 12.51 8.75
CA ARG A 215 22.06 13.06 8.67
C ARG A 215 22.11 14.40 7.95
N VAL A 216 21.37 14.56 6.85
CA VAL A 216 21.28 15.84 6.12
C VAL A 216 20.63 16.91 6.99
N LEU A 217 19.54 16.57 7.68
CA LEU A 217 18.82 17.46 8.60
C LEU A 217 19.72 17.96 9.73
N LEU A 218 20.45 17.05 10.39
CA LEU A 218 21.37 17.37 11.47
C LEU A 218 22.53 18.24 11.00
N ARG A 219 23.02 18.04 9.77
CA ARG A 219 24.04 18.92 9.18
C ARG A 219 23.49 20.33 8.93
N HIS A 220 22.29 20.46 8.39
CA HIS A 220 21.66 21.77 8.17
C HIS A 220 21.37 22.51 9.49
N SER A 221 20.93 21.79 10.52
CA SER A 221 20.70 22.37 11.85
C SER A 221 21.98 22.89 12.51
N LYS A 222 23.14 22.28 12.23
CA LYS A 222 24.44 22.70 12.80
C LYS A 222 25.09 23.87 12.07
N VAL A 223 24.76 24.09 10.79
CA VAL A 223 25.37 25.15 9.94
C VAL A 223 24.69 26.52 10.11
N GLY A 224 23.75 26.66 11.04
CA GLY A 224 23.36 27.97 11.59
C GLY A 224 22.16 28.68 10.97
N SER A 225 21.44 28.08 10.01
CA SER A 225 20.18 28.66 9.49
C SER A 225 18.91 28.17 10.17
N GLY A 226 19.00 27.22 11.12
CA GLY A 226 17.84 26.52 11.65
C GLY A 226 17.08 25.79 10.53
N LEU A 227 15.99 25.09 10.88
CA LEU A 227 15.13 24.44 9.90
C LEU A 227 13.81 25.21 9.79
N SER A 228 13.35 25.47 8.56
CA SER A 228 12.04 26.08 8.33
C SER A 228 10.93 25.19 8.92
N TRP A 229 9.83 25.81 9.37
CA TRP A 229 8.67 25.07 9.87
C TRP A 229 8.12 24.09 8.82
N ALA A 230 8.08 24.47 7.55
CA ALA A 230 7.66 23.60 6.45
C ALA A 230 8.57 22.36 6.31
N GLN A 231 9.89 22.54 6.45
CA GLN A 231 10.85 21.43 6.41
C GLN A 231 10.71 20.50 7.62
N LYS A 232 10.40 21.04 8.80
CA LYS A 232 10.11 20.24 10.01
C LYS A 232 8.82 19.45 9.86
N SER A 233 7.75 20.09 9.37
CA SER A 233 6.45 19.46 9.14
C SER A 233 6.56 18.31 8.13
N PHE A 234 7.19 18.57 6.98
CA PHE A 234 7.45 17.55 5.96
C PHE A 234 8.28 16.37 6.49
N PHE A 235 9.30 16.63 7.33
CA PHE A 235 10.09 15.57 7.94
C PHE A 235 9.26 14.69 8.87
N ILE A 236 8.47 15.29 9.76
CA ILE A 236 7.60 14.55 10.69
C ILE A 236 6.60 13.71 9.88
N GLN A 237 6.00 14.29 8.84
CA GLN A 237 5.05 13.59 7.98
C GLN A 237 5.67 12.38 7.28
N CYS A 238 6.81 12.55 6.61
CA CYS A 238 7.50 11.45 5.95
C CYS A 238 7.94 10.38 6.97
N SER A 239 8.45 10.80 8.13
CA SER A 239 8.87 9.89 9.19
C SER A 239 7.70 9.06 9.73
N SER A 240 6.54 9.68 9.98
CA SER A 240 5.33 8.98 10.42
C SER A 240 4.82 7.97 9.40
N ILE A 241 4.79 8.34 8.11
CA ILE A 241 4.36 7.43 7.03
C ILE A 241 5.32 6.24 6.90
N CYS A 242 6.63 6.51 6.93
CA CYS A 242 7.66 5.48 6.88
C CYS A 242 7.57 4.52 8.08
N MET A 243 7.33 5.05 9.28
CA MET A 243 7.16 4.24 10.48
C MET A 243 5.91 3.35 10.40
N ALA A 244 4.78 3.90 9.94
CA ALA A 244 3.56 3.13 9.73
C ALA A 244 3.78 2.00 8.71
N ASN A 245 4.42 2.30 7.57
CA ASN A 245 4.76 1.29 6.57
C ASN A 245 5.75 0.24 7.08
N LEU A 246 6.73 0.63 7.91
CA LEU A 246 7.66 -0.29 8.56
C LEU A 246 6.93 -1.26 9.50
N ILE A 247 6.07 -0.74 10.38
CA ILE A 247 5.29 -1.55 11.31
C ILE A 247 4.38 -2.51 10.53
N ALA A 248 3.67 -2.01 9.50
CA ALA A 248 2.83 -2.84 8.65
C ALA A 248 3.63 -3.93 7.93
N ALA A 249 4.80 -3.61 7.37
CA ALA A 249 5.64 -4.60 6.69
C ALA A 249 6.12 -5.69 7.65
N LEU A 250 6.61 -5.32 8.84
CA LEU A 250 7.09 -6.27 9.84
C LEU A 250 5.97 -7.18 10.35
N ILE A 251 4.78 -6.63 10.64
CA ILE A 251 3.63 -7.43 11.12
C ILE A 251 3.16 -8.40 10.03
N TYR A 252 3.07 -7.95 8.77
CA TYR A 252 2.63 -8.84 7.67
C TYR A 252 3.66 -9.93 7.33
N VAL A 253 4.95 -9.67 7.52
CA VAL A 253 5.98 -10.71 7.41
C VAL A 253 5.87 -11.67 8.60
N TYR A 254 5.72 -11.15 9.81
CA TYR A 254 5.60 -11.97 11.02
C TYR A 254 4.40 -12.93 10.96
N MET A 255 3.22 -12.43 10.60
CA MET A 255 1.99 -13.23 10.54
C MET A 255 2.00 -14.30 9.44
N GLN A 256 2.95 -14.25 8.52
CA GLN A 256 3.14 -15.26 7.48
C GLN A 256 3.90 -16.49 8.00
N PHE A 257 4.71 -16.33 9.05
CA PHE A 257 5.55 -17.40 9.60
C PHE A 257 5.15 -17.83 11.01
N PHE A 258 4.46 -16.97 11.76
CA PHE A 258 4.13 -17.20 13.16
C PHE A 258 2.64 -16.99 13.46
N PRO A 259 2.05 -17.80 14.35
CA PRO A 259 0.69 -17.57 14.83
C PRO A 259 0.63 -16.21 15.52
N THR A 260 -0.27 -15.35 15.04
CA THR A 260 -0.34 -13.96 15.46
C THR A 260 -1.75 -13.65 15.99
N PRO A 261 -1.89 -13.07 17.19
CA PRO A 261 -3.19 -12.67 17.70
C PRO A 261 -3.88 -11.63 16.81
N SER A 262 -5.20 -11.70 16.66
CA SER A 262 -5.99 -10.81 15.79
C SER A 262 -5.80 -9.32 16.11
N TYR A 263 -5.62 -8.94 17.38
CA TYR A 263 -5.37 -7.53 17.72
C TYR A 263 -4.06 -7.00 17.14
N PHE A 264 -3.01 -7.84 17.07
CA PHE A 264 -1.71 -7.45 16.53
C PHE A 264 -1.77 -7.35 15.00
N VAL A 265 -2.53 -8.25 14.38
CA VAL A 265 -2.85 -8.22 12.95
C VAL A 265 -3.63 -6.95 12.58
N LEU A 266 -4.63 -6.57 13.38
CA LEU A 266 -5.38 -5.32 13.22
C LEU A 266 -4.46 -4.09 13.27
N VAL A 267 -3.49 -4.05 14.20
CA VAL A 267 -2.50 -2.95 14.25
C VAL A 267 -1.72 -2.87 12.94
N GLY A 268 -1.26 -4.01 12.40
CA GLY A 268 -0.59 -4.04 11.11
C GLY A 268 -1.46 -3.52 9.97
N HIS A 269 -2.76 -3.83 9.99
CA HIS A 269 -3.71 -3.35 9.00
C HIS A 269 -4.01 -1.84 9.13
N ILE A 270 -4.19 -1.31 10.35
CA ILE A 270 -4.33 0.13 10.60
C ILE A 270 -3.08 0.88 10.15
N CYS A 271 -1.88 0.36 10.46
CA CYS A 271 -0.62 0.95 10.00
C CYS A 271 -0.52 0.96 8.46
N TRP A 272 -1.05 -0.05 7.79
CA TRP A 272 -1.13 -0.06 6.33
C TRP A 272 -2.07 1.04 5.81
N GLN A 273 -3.24 1.22 6.43
CA GLN A 273 -4.16 2.33 6.08
C GLN A 273 -3.50 3.70 6.28
N LEU A 274 -2.87 3.91 7.44
CA LEU A 274 -2.18 5.16 7.78
C LEU A 274 -1.01 5.48 6.84
N GLY A 275 -0.37 4.45 6.28
CA GLY A 275 0.69 4.60 5.27
C GLY A 275 0.21 5.27 3.98
N HIS A 276 -1.08 5.18 3.66
CA HIS A 276 -1.69 5.75 2.45
C HIS A 276 -2.60 6.95 2.73
N GLY A 277 -3.30 6.99 3.87
CA GLY A 277 -4.28 8.03 4.14
C GLY A 277 -3.73 9.33 4.75
N LYS A 278 -2.42 9.44 4.99
CA LYS A 278 -1.79 10.73 5.33
C LYS A 278 -1.39 11.44 4.05
N ASP A 279 -2.26 12.33 3.60
CA ASP A 279 -2.07 13.05 2.35
C ASP A 279 -0.74 13.84 2.34
N PRO A 280 0.23 13.52 1.47
CA PRO A 280 1.49 14.27 1.34
C PRO A 280 1.31 15.74 0.95
N PHE A 281 0.11 16.16 0.52
CA PHE A 281 -0.18 17.48 -0.02
C PHE A 281 -0.69 18.48 1.03
N GLU A 282 -0.99 18.03 2.25
CA GLU A 282 -1.49 18.88 3.36
C GLU A 282 -0.56 20.06 3.71
N ASN A 283 0.72 19.97 3.33
CA ASN A 283 1.74 21.02 3.55
C ASN A 283 2.31 21.62 2.24
N ALA A 284 1.80 21.23 1.06
CA ALA A 284 2.35 21.63 -0.24
C ALA A 284 1.58 22.79 -0.90
N ILE A 285 0.48 23.24 -0.28
CA ILE A 285 -0.38 24.34 -0.71
C ILE A 285 -0.16 25.56 0.19
#